data_AF-A0A523VTF8-F1
#
_entry.id   AF-A0A523VTF8-F1
#
_cell.length_a   1.000
_cell.length_b   1.000
_cell.length_c   1.000
_cell.angle_alpha   90.00
_cell.angle_beta   90.00
_cell.angle_gamma   90.00
#
_symmetry.space_group_name_H-M   'P 1'
#
loop_
_entity.id
_entity.type
_entity.pdbx_description
1 polymer ?
#
loop_
_entity_poly.entity_id
_entity_poly.type
_entity_poly.pdbx_seq_one_letter_code
_entity_poly.pdbx_strand_id
1 'polypeptide(L)' 'MQREVVAVSGARTAIGAFGGSLKDIPAVELGVAVIREALKRAGLRPKSGEELLGYG' A
#
# COMPACT_ATOMS: atom_id res chain seq x y z
N MET A 1 10.27 11.13 -25.74
CA MET A 1 10.59 9.80 -25.18
C MET A 1 9.46 9.37 -24.28
N GLN A 2 8.90 8.18 -24.49
CA GLN A 2 7.89 7.60 -23.60
C GLN A 2 8.61 7.01 -22.37
N ARG A 3 8.10 7.24 -21.17
CA ARG A 3 8.66 6.68 -19.93
C ARG A 3 8.21 5.22 -19.80
N GLU A 4 9.15 4.30 -19.63
CA GLU A 4 8.85 2.91 -19.35
C GLU A 4 8.44 2.74 -17.89
N VAL A 5 7.31 2.06 -17.65
CA VAL A 5 6.72 1.86 -16.33
C VAL A 5 6.52 0.37 -16.11
N VAL A 6 7.07 -0.15 -15.01
CA VAL A 6 7.03 -1.58 -14.68
C VAL A 6 6.57 -1.79 -13.23
N ALA A 7 5.79 -2.85 -13.00
CA ALA A 7 5.37 -3.26 -11.66
C ALA A 7 6.46 -4.13 -11.03
N VAL A 8 7.05 -3.67 -9.93
CA VAL A 8 8.19 -4.33 -9.28
C VAL A 8 7.79 -5.16 -8.04
N SER A 9 6.59 -4.93 -7.50
CA SER A 9 6.06 -5.64 -6.32
C SER A 9 4.56 -5.43 -6.17
N GLY A 10 3.91 -6.28 -5.36
CA GLY A 10 2.50 -6.17 -5.00
C GLY A 10 2.16 -6.96 -3.74
N ALA A 11 1.20 -6.44 -2.98
CA ALA A 11 0.65 -7.08 -1.79
C ALA A 11 -0.85 -6.77 -1.67
N ARG A 12 -1.56 -7.59 -0.89
CA ARG A 12 -2.95 -7.36 -0.52
C ARG A 12 -3.21 -7.87 0.90
N THR A 13 -4.23 -7.34 1.55
CA THR A 13 -4.79 -7.94 2.77
C THR A 13 -5.61 -9.20 2.45
N ALA A 14 -6.04 -9.92 3.48
CA ALA A 14 -7.14 -10.86 3.36
C ALA A 14 -8.44 -10.10 3.02
N ILE A 15 -9.38 -10.79 2.37
CA ILE A 15 -10.71 -10.23 2.08
C ILE A 15 -11.60 -10.55 3.28
N GLY A 16 -12.15 -9.51 3.92
CA GLY A 16 -13.13 -9.65 4.99
C GLY A 16 -14.54 -9.79 4.44
N ALA A 17 -15.38 -10.58 5.11
CA ALA A 17 -16.82 -10.55 4.89
C ALA A 17 -17.43 -9.25 5.47
N PHE A 18 -18.59 -8.84 4.96
CA PHE A 18 -19.33 -7.72 5.52
C PHE A 18 -19.67 -7.98 6.99
N GLY A 19 -19.31 -7.03 7.88
CA GLY A 19 -19.45 -7.21 9.33
C GLY A 19 -18.55 -8.29 9.94
N GLY A 20 -17.55 -8.76 9.21
CA GLY A 20 -16.64 -9.83 9.62
C GLY A 20 -15.39 -9.35 10.37
N SER A 21 -14.33 -10.15 10.29
CA SER A 21 -13.11 -10.00 11.09
C SER A 21 -12.32 -8.70 10.88
N LEU A 22 -12.54 -7.98 9.78
CA LEU A 22 -11.84 -6.73 9.46
C LEU A 22 -12.70 -5.49 9.71
N LYS A 23 -13.94 -5.64 10.20
CA LYS A 23 -14.92 -4.53 10.28
C LYS A 23 -14.46 -3.37 11.17
N ASP A 24 -13.70 -3.67 12.22
CA ASP A 24 -13.27 -2.69 13.23
C ASP A 24 -11.90 -2.08 12.89
N ILE A 25 -11.28 -2.50 11.77
CA ILE A 25 -9.97 -2.00 11.34
C ILE A 25 -10.17 -0.83 10.38
N PRO A 26 -9.62 0.37 10.67
CA PRO A 26 -9.69 1.50 9.76
C PRO A 26 -9.09 1.18 8.38
N ALA A 27 -9.70 1.68 7.31
CA ALA A 27 -9.22 1.46 5.95
C ALA A 27 -7.77 1.93 5.75
N VAL A 28 -7.39 3.03 6.41
CA VAL A 28 -6.01 3.55 6.40
C VAL A 28 -5.03 2.54 6.97
N GLU A 29 -5.37 1.85 8.06
CA GLU A 29 -4.47 0.84 8.65
C GLU A 29 -4.28 -0.38 7.74
N LEU A 30 -5.35 -0.81 7.05
CA LEU A 30 -5.26 -1.85 6.03
C LEU A 30 -4.34 -1.41 4.87
N GLY A 31 -4.45 -0.15 4.43
CA GLY A 31 -3.57 0.43 3.41
C GLY A 31 -2.11 0.49 3.87
N VAL A 32 -1.85 0.92 5.11
CA VAL A 32 -0.51 0.96 5.71
C VAL A 32 0.11 -0.43 5.74
N ALA A 33 -0.66 -1.47 6.11
CA ALA A 33 -0.17 -2.85 6.11
C ALA A 33 0.26 -3.29 4.70
N VAL A 34 -0.54 -2.98 3.67
CA VAL A 34 -0.23 -3.32 2.28
C VAL A 34 1.00 -2.58 1.76
N ILE A 35 1.09 -1.26 1.98
CA ILE A 35 2.23 -0.45 1.50
C ILE A 35 3.53 -0.95 2.13
N ARG A 36 3.52 -1.20 3.45
CA ARG A 36 4.70 -1.72 4.16
C ARG A 36 5.16 -3.06 3.59
N GLU A 37 4.23 -3.99 3.34
CA GLU A 37 4.55 -5.31 2.82
C GLU A 37 5.04 -5.24 1.35
N ALA A 38 4.41 -4.41 0.51
CA ALA A 38 4.83 -4.22 -0.88
C ALA A 38 6.26 -3.65 -0.97
N LEU A 39 6.58 -2.64 -0.16
CA LEU A 39 7.92 -2.05 -0.09
C LEU A 39 8.94 -3.05 0.43
N LYS A 40 8.59 -3.82 1.48
CA LYS A 40 9.45 -4.86 2.03
C LYS A 40 9.79 -5.93 0.99
N ARG A 41 8.81 -6.44 0.24
CA ARG A 41 9.02 -7.41 -0.86
C ARG A 41 9.87 -6.85 -1.99
N ALA A 42 9.73 -5.55 -2.27
CA ALA A 42 10.55 -4.85 -3.26
C ALA A 42 11.98 -4.55 -2.76
N GLY A 43 12.29 -4.79 -1.47
CA GLY A 43 13.57 -4.40 -0.87
C GLY A 43 13.77 -2.88 -0.79
N LEU A 44 12.68 -2.10 -0.81
CA LEU A 44 12.72 -0.64 -0.85
C LEU A 44 12.51 -0.05 0.55
N ARG A 45 13.26 1.02 0.86
CA ARG A 45 13.00 1.83 2.06
C ARG A 45 11.89 2.84 1.79
N PRO A 46 10.94 3.04 2.72
CA PRO A 46 9.95 4.10 2.57
C PRO A 46 10.64 5.47 2.51
N LYS A 47 10.26 6.30 1.55
CA LYS A 47 10.68 7.70 1.47
C LYS A 47 9.42 8.54 1.30
N SER A 48 9.12 9.38 2.28
CA SER A 48 8.13 10.45 2.12
C SER A 48 8.76 11.57 1.29
N GLY A 49 8.03 12.08 0.30
CA GLY A 49 8.39 13.26 -0.49
C GLY A 49 7.25 14.27 -0.49
N GLU A 50 7.55 15.53 -0.82
CA GLU A 50 6.52 16.58 -0.96
C GLU A 50 5.41 16.19 -1.94
N GLU A 51 5.77 15.55 -3.05
CA GLU A 51 4.81 15.02 -4.03
C GLU A 51 3.82 14.03 -3.39
N LEU A 52 4.31 13.11 -2.55
CA LEU A 52 3.47 12.13 -1.84
C LEU A 52 2.55 12.78 -0.81
N LEU A 53 2.99 13.87 -0.17
CA LEU A 53 2.21 14.62 0.83
C LEU A 53 1.22 15.60 0.17
N GLY A 54 1.38 15.88 -1.12
CA GLY A 54 0.50 16.76 -1.90
C GLY A 54 -0.81 16.11 -2.35
N TYR A 55 -0.97 14.78 -2.22
CA TYR A 55 -2.19 14.04 -2.59
C TYR A 55 -3.24 13.98 -1.48
N GLY A 56 -3.33 15.05 -0.65
CA GLY A 56 -4.33 15.19 0.40
C GLY A 56 -5.76 15.26 -0.14
#